data_AF-A0A310S359-F1
#
_entry.id   AF-A0A310S359-F1
#
_cell.length_a   1.000
_cell.length_b   1.000
_cell.length_c   1.000
_cell.angle_alpha   90.00
_cell.angle_beta   90.00
_cell.angle_gamma   90.00
#
_symmetry.space_group_name_H-M   'P 1'
#
loop_
_entity.id
_entity.type
_entity.pdbx_description
1 polymer ?
#
loop_
_entity_poly.entity_id
_entity_poly.type
_entity_poly.pdbx_seq_one_letter_code
_entity_poly.pdbx_strand_id
1 'polypeptide(L)'
;VLGFNYTIRLVPDGRYGSLNRATKEWDGLIRELLDQKADLAIADLTITYDREQAVDFTMPFMNLGISILYRKPIKQPPNLFSFLSPLSLDVWIYMATAYLGVSVLLFILARFTPYEWQNPHPCNP
;
A
#
# COMPACT_ATOMS: atom_id res chain seq x y z
N VAL A 1 12.19 20.35 41.30
CA VAL A 1 13.16 19.32 40.84
C VAL A 1 13.46 18.42 42.03
N LEU A 2 13.45 17.10 41.86
CA LEU A 2 13.53 16.12 42.98
C LEU A 2 14.91 16.06 43.66
N GLY A 3 15.97 16.61 43.05
CA GLY A 3 17.26 16.85 43.72
C GLY A 3 18.11 15.62 44.04
N PHE A 4 17.83 14.45 43.45
CA PHE A 4 18.64 13.25 43.62
C PHE A 4 19.81 13.19 42.63
N ASN A 5 20.89 12.51 43.03
CA ASN A 5 22.01 12.21 42.17
C ASN A 5 21.73 10.93 41.36
N TYR A 6 22.16 10.88 40.11
CA TYR A 6 21.89 9.75 39.21
C TYR A 6 23.10 9.43 38.34
N THR A 7 23.22 8.15 37.99
CA THR A 7 24.19 7.68 37.00
C THR A 7 23.45 6.92 35.91
N ILE A 8 23.57 7.39 34.67
CA ILE A 8 22.94 6.72 33.53
C ILE A 8 23.87 5.59 33.09
N ARG A 9 23.29 4.40 32.91
CA ARG A 9 23.98 3.26 32.30
C ARG A 9 23.09 2.62 31.25
N LEU A 10 23.73 2.06 30.23
CA LEU A 10 23.04 1.25 29.25
C LEU A 10 22.81 -0.16 29.81
N VAL A 11 21.69 -0.78 29.45
CA VAL A 11 21.45 -2.20 29.75
C VAL A 11 22.46 -3.06 28.99
N PRO A 12 23.13 -4.04 29.62
CA PRO A 12 24.23 -4.79 28.99
C PRO A 12 23.83 -5.58 27.73
N ASP A 13 22.59 -6.08 27.68
CA ASP A 13 22.08 -6.90 26.58
C ASP A 13 21.36 -6.10 25.48
N GLY A 14 21.19 -4.78 25.66
CA GLY A 14 20.48 -3.89 24.75
C GLY A 14 18.97 -4.15 24.64
N ARG A 15 18.34 -4.90 25.57
CA ARG A 15 16.93 -5.30 25.48
C ARG A 15 16.04 -4.54 26.45
N TYR A 16 14.79 -4.33 26.04
CA TYR A 16 13.75 -3.73 26.89
C TYR A 16 13.29 -4.65 28.02
N GLY A 17 13.33 -5.96 27.80
CA GLY A 17 12.82 -6.97 28.73
C GLY A 17 11.60 -7.71 28.20
N SER A 18 11.76 -9.03 28.07
CA SER A 18 10.79 -10.01 27.63
C SER A 18 10.81 -11.21 28.57
N LEU A 19 9.63 -11.76 28.86
CA LEU A 19 9.49 -12.96 29.68
C LEU A 19 9.76 -14.20 28.83
N ASN A 20 10.81 -14.94 29.17
CA ASN A 20 11.00 -16.27 28.62
C ASN A 20 9.98 -17.24 29.24
N ARG A 21 9.03 -17.72 28.43
CA ARG A 21 7.95 -18.60 28.92
C ARG A 21 8.43 -19.97 29.40
N ALA A 22 9.58 -20.45 28.93
CA ALA A 22 10.14 -21.74 29.30
C ALA A 22 10.90 -21.68 30.63
N THR A 23 11.78 -20.69 30.79
CA THR A 23 12.57 -20.51 32.03
C THR A 23 11.84 -19.71 33.10
N LYS A 24 10.78 -18.98 32.72
CA LYS A 24 10.07 -18.00 33.56
C LYS A 24 10.93 -16.83 34.04
N GLU A 25 11.99 -16.53 33.28
CA GLU A 25 12.90 -15.43 33.60
C GLU A 25 12.70 -14.24 32.66
N TRP A 26 12.91 -13.05 33.21
CA TRP A 26 12.98 -11.79 32.47
C TRP A 26 14.40 -11.52 31.97
N ASP A 27 14.53 -10.81 30.85
CA ASP A 27 15.78 -10.20 30.38
C ASP A 27 15.70 -8.67 30.39
N GLY A 28 16.73 -7.99 29.86
CA GLY A 28 16.73 -6.56 29.60
C GLY A 28 16.53 -5.66 30.81
N LEU A 29 15.94 -4.48 30.56
CA LEU A 29 15.65 -3.48 31.59
C LEU A 29 14.79 -4.06 32.72
N ILE A 30 13.80 -4.90 32.40
CA ILE A 30 12.94 -5.53 33.42
C ILE A 30 13.76 -6.40 34.37
N ARG A 31 14.70 -7.20 33.86
CA ARG A 31 15.56 -8.03 34.72
C ARG A 31 16.48 -7.21 35.61
N GLU A 32 17.03 -6.11 35.10
CA GLU A 32 17.92 -5.23 35.87
C GLU A 32 17.20 -4.55 37.04
N LEU A 33 15.91 -4.24 36.89
CA LEU A 33 15.05 -3.74 37.97
C LEU A 33 14.74 -4.84 38.99
N LEU A 34 14.37 -6.04 38.52
CA LEU A 34 14.07 -7.19 39.39
C LEU A 34 15.28 -7.63 40.23
N ASP A 35 16.47 -7.61 39.62
CA ASP A 35 17.73 -7.94 40.29
C ASP A 35 18.25 -6.79 41.17
N GLN A 36 17.52 -5.66 41.26
CA GLN A 36 17.94 -4.44 41.97
C GLN A 36 19.32 -3.92 41.55
N LYS A 37 19.71 -4.22 40.32
CA LYS A 37 20.94 -3.65 39.76
C LYS A 37 20.70 -2.20 39.39
N ALA A 38 19.48 -1.85 38.95
CA ALA A 38 19.06 -0.50 38.59
C ALA A 38 17.87 -0.07 39.45
N ASP A 39 17.83 1.21 39.84
CA ASP A 39 16.73 1.77 40.63
C ASP A 39 15.56 2.27 39.76
N LEU A 40 15.86 2.66 38.52
CA LEU A 40 14.88 3.20 37.57
C LEU A 40 15.24 2.85 36.13
N ALA A 41 14.24 2.48 35.34
CA ALA A 41 14.38 2.32 33.89
C ALA A 41 13.70 3.50 33.18
N ILE A 42 14.49 4.29 32.45
CA ILE A 42 13.98 5.38 31.61
C ILE A 42 14.25 5.00 30.16
N ALA A 43 13.20 4.63 29.44
CA ALA A 43 13.23 4.27 28.02
C ALA A 43 11.85 4.47 27.38
N ASP A 44 11.76 4.33 26.06
CA ASP A 44 10.51 4.19 25.30
C ASP A 44 9.88 2.80 25.52
N LEU A 45 9.63 2.47 26.79
CA LEU A 45 9.15 1.17 27.22
C LEU A 45 7.62 1.10 27.18
N THR A 46 7.08 0.29 26.27
CA THR A 46 5.63 0.02 26.21
C THR A 46 5.16 -0.73 27.47
N ILE A 47 4.15 -0.18 28.13
CA ILE A 47 3.44 -0.83 29.24
C ILE A 47 2.62 -2.00 28.67
N THR A 48 2.89 -3.21 29.15
CA THR A 48 2.16 -4.44 28.78
C THR A 48 1.74 -5.19 30.04
N TYR A 49 0.69 -6.00 29.95
CA TYR A 49 0.16 -6.78 31.08
C TYR A 49 1.22 -7.66 31.76
N ASP A 50 2.08 -8.32 30.98
CA ASP A 50 3.15 -9.17 31.53
C ASP A 50 4.19 -8.32 32.29
N ARG A 51 4.54 -7.14 31.79
CA ARG A 51 5.54 -6.26 32.42
C ARG A 51 5.00 -5.60 33.69
N GLU A 52 3.73 -5.18 33.67
CA GLU A 52 3.05 -4.58 34.82
C GLU A 52 2.92 -5.56 36.00
N GLN A 53 2.88 -6.87 35.74
CA GLN A 53 2.94 -7.88 36.80
C GLN A 53 4.34 -8.03 37.42
N ALA A 54 5.39 -7.61 36.72
CA ALA A 54 6.78 -7.77 37.17
C ALA A 54 7.33 -6.50 37.83
N VAL A 55 6.94 -5.32 37.36
CA VAL A 55 7.41 -4.02 37.84
C VAL A 55 6.29 -2.99 37.84
N ASP A 56 6.37 -2.02 38.74
CA ASP A 56 5.44 -0.90 38.78
C ASP A 56 5.82 0.17 37.73
N PHE A 57 4.80 0.74 37.09
CA PHE A 57 4.94 1.82 36.12
C PHE A 57 4.39 3.14 36.65
N THR A 58 4.94 4.25 36.18
CA THR A 58 4.32 5.57 36.33
C THR A 58 3.13 5.71 35.37
N MET A 59 2.37 6.79 35.51
CA MET A 59 1.40 7.18 34.48
C MET A 59 2.13 7.39 33.13
N PRO A 60 1.55 6.95 32.01
CA PRO A 60 2.16 7.13 30.70
C PRO A 60 2.29 8.61 30.37
N PHE A 61 3.47 9.04 29.93
CA PHE A 61 3.73 10.43 29.55
C PHE A 61 3.46 10.71 28.06
N MET A 62 3.30 9.67 27.24
CA MET A 62 3.06 9.74 25.80
C MET A 62 2.15 8.60 25.36
N ASN A 63 1.14 8.92 24.53
CA ASN A 63 0.25 7.94 23.91
C ASN A 63 0.70 7.68 22.48
N LEU A 64 1.07 6.44 22.18
CA LEU A 64 1.46 5.96 20.85
C LEU A 64 0.61 4.76 20.46
N GLY A 65 0.57 4.47 19.15
CA GLY A 65 -0.12 3.31 18.60
C GLY A 65 0.65 2.69 17.44
N ILE A 66 0.20 1.52 16.99
CA ILE A 66 0.80 0.84 15.83
C ILE A 66 0.37 1.58 14.56
N SER A 67 1.32 1.93 13.71
CA SER A 67 1.08 2.57 12.42
C SER A 67 1.86 1.85 11.31
N ILE A 68 1.33 1.87 10.09
CA ILE A 68 1.93 1.23 8.92
C ILE A 68 2.67 2.30 8.12
N LEU A 69 3.97 2.13 7.97
CA LEU A 69 4.78 2.94 7.08
C LEU A 69 4.90 2.26 5.73
N TYR A 70 4.54 2.95 4.64
CA TYR A 70 4.72 2.47 3.28
C TYR A 70 5.35 3.55 2.39
N ARG A 71 6.02 3.12 1.33
CA ARG A 71 6.65 4.03 0.37
C ARG A 71 5.57 4.82 -0.38
N LYS A 72 5.71 6.14 -0.43
CA LYS A 72 4.83 7.01 -1.22
C LYS A 72 4.81 6.54 -2.69
N PRO A 73 3.63 6.26 -3.28
CA PRO A 73 3.55 5.82 -4.66
C PRO A 73 3.99 6.96 -5.59
N ILE A 74 4.79 6.63 -6.60
CA ILE A 74 5.21 7.56 -7.63
C ILE A 74 4.07 7.64 -8.65
N LYS A 75 3.49 8.83 -8.85
CA LYS A 75 2.50 9.04 -9.92
C LYS A 75 3.21 8.87 -11.26
N GLN A 76 2.79 7.90 -12.06
CA GLN A 76 3.26 7.79 -13.43
C GLN A 76 2.69 8.95 -14.27
N PRO A 77 3.45 9.48 -15.25
CA PRO A 77 2.94 10.52 -16.14
C PRO A 77 1.69 10.01 -16.89
N PRO A 78 0.75 10.89 -17.24
CA PRO A 78 -0.45 10.49 -17.96
C PRO A 78 -0.07 9.87 -19.31
N ASN A 79 -0.60 8.69 -19.61
CA ASN A 79 -0.42 8.06 -20.92
C ASN A 79 -1.32 8.77 -21.94
N LEU A 80 -0.72 9.27 -23.04
CA LEU A 80 -1.44 9.99 -24.11
C LEU A 80 -2.54 9.13 -24.74
N PHE A 81 -2.37 7.81 -24.77
CA PHE A 81 -3.33 6.85 -25.33
C PHE A 81 -4.20 6.19 -24.25
N SER A 82 -4.31 6.78 -23.05
CA SER A 82 -5.17 6.24 -21.99
C SER A 82 -6.65 6.16 -22.39
N PHE A 83 -7.08 6.90 -23.42
CA PHE A 83 -8.44 6.78 -23.94
C PHE A 83 -8.66 5.49 -24.76
N LEU A 84 -7.59 4.85 -25.25
CA LEU A 84 -7.66 3.56 -25.96
C LEU A 84 -7.64 2.36 -25.00
N SER A 85 -7.21 2.57 -23.75
CA SER A 85 -7.06 1.50 -22.73
C SER A 85 -8.35 0.77 -22.32
N PRO A 86 -9.57 1.33 -22.46
CA PRO A 86 -10.79 0.58 -22.12
C PRO A 86 -11.02 -0.64 -23.02
N LEU A 87 -10.39 -0.69 -24.20
CA LEU A 87 -10.60 -1.72 -25.20
C LEU A 87 -9.29 -2.46 -25.54
N SER A 88 -9.34 -3.80 -25.62
CA SER A 88 -8.18 -4.60 -26.04
C SER A 88 -7.78 -4.28 -27.49
N LEU A 89 -6.49 -4.42 -27.78
CA LEU A 89 -5.92 -4.27 -29.13
C LEU A 89 -6.65 -5.17 -30.14
N ASP A 90 -7.06 -6.37 -29.73
CA ASP A 90 -7.79 -7.30 -30.60
C ASP A 90 -9.11 -6.70 -31.09
N VAL A 91 -9.86 -6.02 -30.21
CA VAL A 91 -11.15 -5.43 -30.60
C VAL A 91 -10.94 -4.21 -31.50
N TRP A 92 -9.86 -3.45 -31.32
CA TRP A 92 -9.48 -2.40 -32.28
C TRP A 92 -9.20 -2.98 -33.67
N ILE A 93 -8.48 -4.11 -33.76
CA ILE A 93 -8.23 -4.81 -35.03
C ILE A 93 -9.55 -5.32 -35.63
N TYR A 94 -10.42 -5.93 -34.83
CA TYR A 94 -11.71 -6.41 -35.32
C TYR A 94 -12.59 -5.26 -35.83
N MET A 95 -12.61 -4.12 -35.14
CA MET A 95 -13.36 -2.94 -35.57
C MET A 95 -12.84 -2.40 -36.90
N ALA A 96 -11.52 -2.29 -37.07
CA ALA A 96 -10.90 -1.86 -38.34
C ALA A 96 -11.18 -2.84 -39.48
N THR A 97 -11.07 -4.15 -39.21
CA THR A 97 -11.32 -5.21 -40.20
C THR A 97 -12.79 -5.25 -40.60
N ALA A 98 -13.72 -5.12 -39.64
CA ALA A 98 -15.15 -5.05 -39.92
C ALA A 98 -15.52 -3.82 -40.76
N TYR A 99 -14.94 -2.65 -40.45
CA TYR A 99 -15.14 -1.43 -41.24
C TYR A 99 -14.70 -1.60 -42.69
N LEU A 100 -13.51 -2.18 -42.92
CA LEU A 100 -13.03 -2.50 -44.26
C LEU A 100 -13.92 -3.53 -44.96
N GLY A 101 -14.32 -4.59 -44.26
CA GLY A 101 -15.20 -5.64 -44.80
C GLY A 101 -16.55 -5.11 -45.25
N VAL A 102 -17.20 -4.27 -44.43
CA VAL A 102 -18.48 -3.61 -44.79
C VAL A 102 -18.28 -2.68 -45.99
N SER A 103 -17.19 -1.91 -46.03
CA SER A 103 -16.90 -1.00 -47.15
C SER A 103 -16.71 -1.76 -48.47
N VAL A 104 -15.99 -2.88 -48.45
CA VAL A 104 -15.81 -3.75 -49.63
C VAL A 104 -17.13 -4.40 -50.04
N LEU A 105 -17.93 -4.88 -49.10
CA LEU A 105 -19.23 -5.47 -49.38
C LEU A 105 -20.16 -4.46 -50.07
N LEU A 106 -20.23 -3.22 -49.55
CA LEU A 106 -21.02 -2.15 -50.15
C LEU A 106 -20.53 -1.81 -51.56
N PHE A 107 -19.21 -1.75 -51.79
CA PHE A 107 -18.64 -1.51 -53.12
C PHE A 107 -19.04 -2.60 -54.13
N ILE A 108 -18.97 -3.86 -53.71
CA ILE A 108 -19.35 -5.01 -54.53
C ILE A 108 -20.85 -4.96 -54.86
N LEU A 109 -21.70 -4.76 -53.84
CA LEU A 109 -23.15 -4.67 -54.02
C LEU A 109 -23.50 -3.57 -55.01
N ALA A 110 -23.01 -2.34 -54.78
CA ALA A 110 -23.22 -1.22 -55.67
C ALA A 110 -22.83 -1.57 -57.11
N ARG A 111 -21.73 -2.29 -57.34
CA ARG A 111 -21.29 -2.66 -58.70
C ARG A 111 -22.17 -3.73 -59.38
N PHE A 112 -22.81 -4.61 -58.61
CA PHE A 112 -23.68 -5.68 -59.10
C PHE A 112 -25.15 -5.26 -59.25
N THR A 113 -25.61 -4.17 -58.61
CA THR A 113 -26.93 -3.58 -58.81
C THR A 113 -26.87 -2.45 -59.86
N PRO A 114 -27.00 -2.75 -61.18
CA PRO A 114 -26.96 -1.73 -62.23
C PRO A 114 -28.07 -0.67 -62.12
N TYR A 115 -29.17 -1.00 -61.42
CA TYR A 115 -30.29 -0.09 -61.16
C TYR A 115 -29.94 1.09 -60.24
N GLU A 116 -28.83 1.04 -59.50
CA GLU A 116 -28.35 2.15 -58.67
C GLU A 116 -27.36 3.07 -59.41
N TRP A 117 -26.80 2.63 -60.54
CA TRP A 117 -25.85 3.41 -61.33
C TRP A 117 -26.51 4.42 -62.27
N GLN A 118 -27.73 4.13 -62.69
CA GLN A 118 -28.47 4.96 -63.62
C GLN A 118 -29.50 5.76 -62.83
N ASN A 119 -29.36 7.09 -62.82
CA ASN A 119 -30.39 7.97 -62.29
C ASN A 119 -31.71 7.67 -63.04
N PRO A 120 -32.79 7.26 -62.35
CA PRO A 120 -34.07 6.97 -63.01
C PRO A 120 -34.68 8.20 -63.71
N HIS A 121 -34.21 9.41 -63.38
CA HIS A 121 -34.66 10.68 -63.97
C HIS A 121 -33.48 11.55 -64.43
N PRO A 122 -32.82 11.24 -65.55
CA PRO A 122 -31.66 12.00 -66.03
C PRO A 122 -32.02 13.40 -66.58
N CYS A 123 -33.30 13.66 -66.86
CA CYS A 123 -33.78 14.91 -67.47
C CYS A 123 -34.63 15.79 -66.52
N ASN A 124 -34.67 15.50 -65.22
CA ASN A 124 -35.17 16.43 -64.22
C ASN A 124 -33.96 16.88 -63.39
N PRO A 125 -33.56 18.17 -63.43
CA PRO A 125 -32.42 18.67 -62.67
C PRO A 125 -32.59 18.50 -61.16
#